data_AF-A0A3B9HQM9-F1
#
_entry.id   AF-A0A3B9HQM9-F1
#
_cell.length_a   1.000
_cell.length_b   1.000
_cell.length_c   1.000
_cell.angle_alpha   90.00
_cell.angle_beta   90.00
_cell.angle_gamma   90.00
#
_symmetry.space_group_name_H-M   'P 1'
#
loop_
_entity.id
_entity.type
_entity.pdbx_description
1 polymer ?
#
loop_
_entity_poly.entity_id
_entity_poly.type
_entity_poly.pdbx_seq_one_letter_code
_entity_poly.pdbx_strand_id
1 'polypeptide(L)'
;MHLEASRPVILVDKAGGFSRELKNIVEHFPKIDIQQLEDRFWVWIHYAAIRIARGEFFETIDFLAFLRRTVLVPLAFDELNKLGYGVRKAEQRVPEFSAALKKTVGRYHAGSLVTAVHESIALYLEQRKRFENEFLNLREEARIAAIGYLNCIEKKILF
;
A
#
# COMPACT_ATOMS: atom_id res chain seq x y z
N MET A 1 -11.76 -13.86 23.56
CA MET A 1 -11.94 -14.83 22.46
C MET A 1 -11.90 -14.06 21.15
N HIS A 2 -10.72 -13.91 20.56
CA HIS A 2 -10.58 -13.26 19.26
C HIS A 2 -10.95 -14.29 18.19
N LEU A 3 -12.09 -14.11 17.53
CA LEU A 3 -12.41 -14.83 16.30
C LEU A 3 -11.28 -14.52 15.30
N GLU A 4 -10.51 -15.54 14.90
CA GLU A 4 -9.65 -15.46 13.72
C GLU A 4 -10.56 -15.09 12.54
N ALA A 5 -10.47 -13.85 12.08
CA ALA A 5 -11.44 -13.24 11.17
C ALA A 5 -11.45 -13.86 9.76
N SER A 6 -10.63 -14.88 9.52
CA SER A 6 -10.45 -15.56 8.25
C SER A 6 -11.28 -16.84 8.13
N ARG A 7 -11.69 -17.45 9.26
CA ARG A 7 -12.48 -18.68 9.22
C ARG A 7 -13.97 -18.37 9.14
N PRO A 8 -14.66 -18.77 8.06
CA PRO A 8 -16.09 -18.53 7.93
C PRO A 8 -16.84 -19.31 9.01
N VAL A 9 -17.80 -18.64 9.65
CA VAL A 9 -18.73 -19.30 10.57
C VAL A 9 -19.85 -19.93 9.73
N ILE A 10 -20.00 -21.25 9.84
CA ILE A 10 -21.05 -21.98 9.14
C ILE A 10 -22.37 -21.77 9.91
N LEU A 11 -23.28 -21.01 9.32
CA LEU A 11 -24.59 -20.76 9.92
C LEU A 11 -25.58 -21.91 9.69
N VAL A 12 -25.49 -22.58 8.54
CA VAL A 12 -26.32 -23.75 8.17
C VAL A 12 -25.51 -24.69 7.28
N ASP A 13 -25.47 -25.97 7.63
CA ASP A 13 -24.93 -27.04 6.78
C ASP A 13 -25.63 -28.37 7.10
N LYS A 14 -26.87 -28.51 6.63
CA LYS A 14 -27.74 -29.65 6.97
C LYS A 14 -27.18 -31.01 6.52
N ALA A 15 -26.40 -31.01 5.43
CA ALA A 15 -25.83 -32.23 4.85
C ALA A 15 -24.35 -32.46 5.25
N GLY A 16 -23.73 -31.51 5.96
CA GLY A 16 -22.33 -31.61 6.39
C GLY A 16 -21.30 -31.53 5.27
N GLY A 17 -21.72 -31.21 4.03
CA GLY A 17 -20.86 -31.21 2.85
C GLY A 17 -19.89 -30.03 2.88
N PHE A 18 -20.38 -28.84 3.26
CA PHE A 18 -19.59 -27.62 3.29
C PHE A 18 -18.56 -27.65 4.42
N SER A 19 -18.94 -28.15 5.61
CA SER A 19 -18.05 -28.32 6.75
C SER A 19 -16.91 -29.29 6.47
N ARG A 20 -17.14 -30.30 5.62
CA ARG A 20 -16.13 -31.28 5.24
C ARG A 20 -15.11 -30.67 4.29
N GLU A 21 -15.57 -29.93 3.29
CA GLU A 21 -14.70 -29.29 2.31
C GLU A 21 -13.90 -28.14 2.94
N LEU A 22 -14.52 -27.36 3.82
CA LEU A 22 -13.87 -26.24 4.50
C LEU A 22 -12.64 -26.69 5.34
N LYS A 23 -12.64 -27.90 5.88
CA LYS A 23 -11.48 -28.47 6.62
C LYS A 23 -10.26 -28.70 5.72
N ASN A 24 -10.49 -28.87 4.42
CA ASN A 24 -9.45 -29.14 3.43
C ASN A 24 -8.93 -27.85 2.77
N ILE A 25 -9.57 -26.70 3.00
CA ILE A 25 -9.11 -25.43 2.47
C ILE A 25 -7.87 -24.99 3.26
N VAL A 26 -6.74 -24.93 2.56
CA VAL A 26 -5.53 -24.27 3.03
C VAL A 26 -5.63 -22.80 2.62
N GLU A 27 -5.59 -21.89 3.60
CA GLU A 27 -5.53 -20.46 3.31
C GLU A 27 -4.22 -20.12 2.59
N HIS A 28 -4.31 -19.67 1.34
CA HIS A 28 -3.16 -19.19 0.59
C HIS A 28 -3.32 -17.70 0.31
N PHE A 29 -2.50 -16.89 0.97
CA PHE A 29 -2.39 -15.47 0.66
C PHE A 29 -1.22 -15.26 -0.29
N PRO A 30 -1.41 -14.50 -1.38
CA PRO A 30 -0.35 -14.28 -2.35
C PRO A 30 0.84 -13.61 -1.67
N LYS A 31 2.03 -14.21 -1.84
CA LYS A 31 3.28 -13.56 -1.44
C LYS A 31 3.49 -12.32 -2.31
N ILE A 32 3.99 -11.26 -1.69
CA ILE A 32 4.35 -10.04 -2.40
C ILE A 32 5.58 -10.32 -3.25
N ASP A 33 5.47 -9.99 -4.53
CA ASP A 33 6.61 -9.90 -5.44
C ASP A 33 7.15 -8.46 -5.39
N ILE A 34 8.27 -8.28 -4.69
CA ILE A 34 8.91 -6.97 -4.52
C ILE A 34 9.39 -6.40 -5.86
N GLN A 35 9.80 -7.24 -6.82
CA GLN A 35 10.22 -6.77 -8.14
C GLN A 35 9.03 -6.21 -8.91
N GLN A 36 7.87 -6.88 -8.87
CA GLN A 36 6.66 -6.36 -9.50
C GLN A 36 6.19 -5.04 -8.88
N LEU A 37 6.39 -4.85 -7.58
CA LEU A 37 6.11 -3.57 -6.93
C LEU A 37 7.10 -2.49 -7.39
N GLU A 38 8.40 -2.77 -7.39
CA GLU A 38 9.44 -1.84 -7.86
C GLU A 38 9.22 -1.40 -9.32
N ASP A 39 8.83 -2.33 -10.19
CA ASP A 39 8.55 -2.05 -11.61
C ASP A 39 7.37 -1.09 -11.81
N ARG A 40 6.41 -1.05 -10.88
CA ARG A 40 5.16 -0.25 -11.00
C ARG A 40 5.15 0.99 -10.13
N PHE A 41 5.88 0.97 -9.02
CA PHE A 41 5.79 2.00 -7.99
C PHE A 41 6.07 3.39 -8.56
N TRP A 42 7.13 3.55 -9.36
CA TRP A 42 7.51 4.84 -9.92
C TRP A 42 6.51 5.36 -10.96
N VAL A 43 5.90 4.47 -11.74
CA VAL A 43 4.80 4.82 -12.66
C VAL A 43 3.59 5.32 -11.87
N TRP A 44 3.25 4.66 -10.77
CA TRP A 44 2.19 5.10 -9.87
C TRP A 44 2.47 6.45 -9.22
N ILE A 45 3.70 6.71 -8.77
CA ILE A 45 4.10 8.03 -8.26
C ILE A 45 3.91 9.11 -9.35
N HIS A 46 4.32 8.81 -10.58
CA HIS A 46 4.12 9.74 -11.69
C HIS A 46 2.63 10.02 -11.96
N TYR A 47 1.76 9.02 -11.88
CA TYR A 47 0.31 9.21 -11.99
C TYR A 47 -0.28 10.04 -10.86
N ALA A 48 0.17 9.86 -9.63
CA ALA A 48 -0.25 10.71 -8.51
C ALA A 48 0.09 12.19 -8.79
N ALA A 49 1.32 12.45 -9.26
CA ALA A 49 1.77 13.79 -9.59
C ALA A 49 0.97 14.42 -10.75
N ILE A 50 0.65 13.66 -11.81
CA ILE A 50 -0.19 14.15 -12.93
C ILE A 50 -1.60 14.51 -12.44
N ARG A 51 -2.22 13.67 -11.59
CA ARG A 51 -3.54 13.93 -11.03
C ARG A 51 -3.55 15.22 -10.20
N ILE A 52 -2.51 15.44 -9.38
CA ILE A 52 -2.35 16.69 -8.62
C ILE A 52 -2.23 17.89 -9.56
N ALA A 53 -1.40 17.80 -10.60
CA ALA A 53 -1.19 18.88 -11.56
C ALA A 53 -2.49 19.29 -12.30
N ARG A 54 -3.42 18.35 -12.47
CA ARG A 54 -4.72 18.56 -13.11
C ARG A 54 -5.83 19.02 -12.16
N GLY A 55 -5.55 19.12 -10.86
CA GLY A 55 -6.58 19.46 -9.86
C GLY A 55 -7.49 18.30 -9.47
N GLU A 56 -7.13 17.05 -9.80
CA GLU A 56 -7.95 15.86 -9.58
C GLU A 56 -7.79 15.34 -8.14
N PHE A 57 -8.11 16.17 -7.15
CA PHE A 57 -7.72 15.93 -5.76
C PHE A 57 -8.42 14.73 -5.11
N PHE A 58 -9.71 14.49 -5.38
CA PHE A 58 -10.39 13.28 -4.87
C PHE A 58 -9.77 12.01 -5.44
N GLU A 59 -9.48 12.00 -6.75
CA GLU A 59 -8.77 10.91 -7.43
C GLU A 59 -7.38 10.69 -6.84
N THR A 60 -6.66 11.74 -6.45
CA THR A 60 -5.37 11.61 -5.75
C THR A 60 -5.54 11.04 -4.34
N ILE A 61 -6.57 11.46 -3.59
CA ILE A 61 -6.85 10.95 -2.24
C ILE A 61 -7.15 9.45 -2.28
N ASP A 62 -7.98 9.02 -3.22
CA ASP A 62 -8.30 7.60 -3.42
C ASP A 62 -7.09 6.81 -3.89
N PHE A 63 -6.27 7.42 -4.75
CA PHE A 63 -5.02 6.81 -5.20
C PHE A 63 -4.00 6.63 -4.06
N LEU A 64 -3.89 7.57 -3.13
CA LEU A 64 -3.07 7.43 -1.93
C LEU A 64 -3.59 6.29 -1.02
N ALA A 65 -4.92 6.12 -0.93
CA ALA A 65 -5.50 4.98 -0.22
C ALA A 65 -5.20 3.65 -0.92
N PHE A 66 -5.19 3.63 -2.25
CA PHE A 66 -4.73 2.49 -3.04
C PHE A 66 -3.25 2.17 -2.75
N LEU A 67 -2.35 3.15 -2.77
CA LEU A 67 -0.93 2.93 -2.46
C LEU A 67 -0.71 2.35 -1.06
N ARG A 68 -1.44 2.83 -0.05
CA ARG A 68 -1.40 2.25 1.30
C ARG A 68 -1.78 0.76 1.31
N ARG A 69 -2.86 0.40 0.60
CA ARG A 69 -3.40 -0.96 0.57
C ARG A 69 -2.58 -1.94 -0.25
N THR A 70 -2.02 -1.48 -1.37
CA THR A 70 -1.38 -2.35 -2.37
C THR A 70 0.13 -2.38 -2.24
N VAL A 71 0.73 -1.35 -1.65
CA VAL A 71 2.19 -1.21 -1.54
C VAL A 71 2.64 -1.12 -0.09
N LEU A 72 2.27 -0.06 0.62
CA LEU A 72 2.94 0.30 1.87
C LEU A 72 2.67 -0.69 3.00
N VAL A 73 1.41 -1.05 3.23
CA VAL A 73 1.05 -2.02 4.27
C VAL A 73 1.52 -3.42 3.91
N PRO A 74 1.31 -3.91 2.68
CA PRO A 74 1.86 -5.19 2.28
C PRO A 74 3.39 -5.26 2.51
N LEU A 75 4.16 -4.27 2.08
CA LEU A 75 5.62 -4.29 2.29
C LEU A 75 6.06 -4.22 3.74
N ALA A 76 5.21 -3.72 4.64
CA ALA A 76 5.56 -3.56 6.04
C ALA A 76 5.34 -4.80 6.89
N PHE A 77 4.40 -5.68 6.52
CA PHE A 77 3.92 -6.73 7.41
C PHE A 77 3.73 -8.07 6.72
N ASP A 78 4.84 -8.80 6.55
CA ASP A 78 4.82 -10.16 6.01
C ASP A 78 3.82 -11.07 6.75
N GLU A 79 3.74 -10.98 8.08
CA GLU A 79 2.79 -11.75 8.89
C GLU A 79 1.33 -11.30 8.72
N LEU A 80 1.04 -10.00 8.58
CA LEU A 80 -0.34 -9.54 8.36
C LEU A 80 -0.85 -9.89 6.96
N ASN A 81 0.04 -10.00 5.98
CA ASN A 81 -0.29 -10.49 4.64
C ASN A 81 -0.57 -11.98 4.63
N LYS A 82 0.22 -12.77 5.39
CA LYS A 82 -0.06 -14.20 5.63
C LYS A 82 -1.41 -14.44 6.32
N LEU A 83 -2.01 -13.41 6.90
CA LEU A 83 -3.32 -13.46 7.54
C LEU A 83 -4.41 -12.70 6.75
N GLY A 84 -4.09 -12.20 5.55
CA GLY A 84 -5.04 -11.50 4.68
C GLY A 84 -5.59 -10.19 5.22
N TYR A 85 -4.94 -9.58 6.22
CA TYR A 85 -5.53 -8.44 6.92
C TYR A 85 -5.42 -7.12 6.16
N GLY A 86 -4.47 -6.99 5.23
CA GLY A 86 -4.18 -5.72 4.55
C GLY A 86 -4.08 -4.57 5.57
N VAL A 87 -4.71 -3.43 5.28
CA VAL A 87 -4.74 -2.25 6.17
C VAL A 87 -5.71 -2.39 7.36
N ARG A 88 -6.49 -3.47 7.45
CA ARG A 88 -7.54 -3.59 8.48
C ARG A 88 -6.89 -3.57 9.87
N LYS A 89 -7.39 -2.70 10.75
CA LYS A 89 -6.90 -2.54 12.13
C LYS A 89 -5.38 -2.32 12.21
N ALA A 90 -4.76 -1.70 11.21
CA ALA A 90 -3.32 -1.41 11.24
C ALA A 90 -2.94 -0.56 12.46
N GLU A 91 -3.83 0.35 12.88
CA GLU A 91 -3.69 1.19 14.06
C GLU A 91 -3.50 0.38 15.35
N GLN A 92 -4.12 -0.79 15.44
CA GLN A 92 -4.08 -1.66 16.62
C GLN A 92 -2.93 -2.66 16.54
N ARG A 93 -2.64 -3.15 15.34
CA ARG A 93 -1.69 -4.23 15.12
C ARG A 93 -0.26 -3.73 15.07
N VAL A 94 -0.06 -2.54 14.52
CA VAL A 94 1.26 -1.98 14.16
C VAL A 94 1.28 -0.46 14.41
N PRO A 95 1.19 -0.01 15.68
CA PRO A 95 0.94 1.39 16.02
C PRO A 95 2.00 2.36 15.49
N GLU A 96 3.28 1.96 15.54
CA GLU A 96 4.41 2.77 15.08
C GLU A 96 4.33 3.06 13.58
N PHE A 97 4.05 2.04 12.78
CA PHE A 97 3.87 2.20 11.34
C PHE A 97 2.56 2.92 11.00
N SER A 98 1.51 2.76 11.81
CA SER A 98 0.28 3.52 11.65
C SER A 98 0.52 5.03 11.77
N ALA A 99 1.41 5.47 12.67
CA ALA A 99 1.80 6.88 12.75
C ALA A 99 2.46 7.37 11.45
N ALA A 100 3.26 6.52 10.81
CA ALA A 100 3.86 6.81 9.51
C ALA A 100 2.82 6.84 8.38
N LEU A 101 1.90 5.85 8.34
CA LEU A 101 0.80 5.81 7.37
C LEU A 101 -0.12 7.04 7.45
N LYS A 102 -0.35 7.61 8.64
CA LYS A 102 -1.15 8.84 8.79
C LYS A 102 -0.58 10.01 7.98
N LYS A 103 0.74 10.09 7.82
CA LYS A 103 1.40 11.15 7.03
C LYS A 103 1.13 11.03 5.53
N THR A 104 0.75 9.83 5.06
CA THR A 104 0.34 9.60 3.66
C THR A 104 -1.11 9.99 3.38
N VAL A 105 -1.87 10.44 4.39
CA VAL A 105 -3.27 10.86 4.21
C VAL A 105 -3.29 12.33 3.78
N GLY A 106 -3.50 12.55 2.49
CA GLY A 106 -3.68 13.88 1.94
C GLY A 106 -5.05 14.46 2.25
N ARG A 107 -5.11 15.78 2.44
CA ARG A 107 -6.36 16.57 2.49
C ARG A 107 -6.70 17.11 1.10
N TYR A 108 -7.90 17.65 0.93
CA TYR A 108 -8.33 18.33 -0.31
C TYR A 108 -7.58 19.66 -0.52
N HIS A 109 -6.28 19.56 -0.81
CA HIS A 109 -5.38 20.68 -1.03
C HIS A 109 -4.11 20.18 -1.74
N ALA A 110 -3.71 20.84 -2.83
CA ALA A 110 -2.59 20.40 -3.67
C ALA A 110 -1.30 20.17 -2.87
N GLY A 111 -0.90 21.12 -2.02
CA GLY A 111 0.29 20.98 -1.19
C GLY A 111 0.20 19.82 -0.19
N SER A 112 -1.00 19.55 0.37
CA SER A 112 -1.18 18.42 1.29
C SER A 112 -1.05 17.09 0.56
N LEU A 113 -1.50 17.01 -0.69
CA LEU A 113 -1.39 15.82 -1.52
C LEU A 113 0.04 15.58 -1.96
N VAL A 114 0.79 16.63 -2.33
CA VAL A 114 2.23 16.54 -2.62
C VAL A 114 3.00 15.99 -1.42
N THR A 115 2.78 16.56 -0.22
CA THR A 115 3.40 16.05 1.01
C THR A 115 3.05 14.58 1.25
N ALA A 116 1.79 14.20 1.07
CA ALA A 116 1.35 12.82 1.26
C ALA A 116 1.99 11.84 0.25
N VAL A 117 2.22 12.27 -0.99
CA VAL A 117 2.96 11.48 -2.00
C VAL A 117 4.42 11.34 -1.59
N HIS A 118 5.09 12.41 -1.15
CA HIS A 118 6.47 12.35 -0.64
C HIS A 118 6.61 11.40 0.54
N GLU A 119 5.70 11.46 1.51
CA GLU A 119 5.66 10.54 2.66
C GLU A 119 5.45 9.10 2.21
N SER A 120 4.65 8.87 1.16
CA SER A 120 4.47 7.53 0.58
C SER A 120 5.75 7.01 -0.08
N ILE A 121 6.50 7.87 -0.77
CA ILE A 121 7.81 7.55 -1.36
C ILE A 121 8.82 7.21 -0.26
N ALA A 122 8.89 8.05 0.78
CA ALA A 122 9.80 7.85 1.91
C ALA A 122 9.56 6.50 2.60
N LEU A 123 8.29 6.16 2.85
CA LEU A 123 7.92 4.86 3.41
C LEU A 123 8.29 3.71 2.48
N TYR A 124 8.01 3.82 1.18
CA TYR A 124 8.38 2.79 0.23
C TYR A 124 9.89 2.53 0.23
N LEU A 125 10.70 3.58 0.14
CA LEU A 125 12.16 3.49 0.13
C LEU A 125 12.69 2.85 1.42
N GLU A 126 12.15 3.23 2.58
CA GLU A 126 12.56 2.66 3.87
C GLU A 126 12.22 1.17 3.95
N GLN A 127 11.02 0.79 3.53
CA GLN A 127 10.59 -0.61 3.56
C GLN A 127 11.34 -1.47 2.54
N ARG A 128 11.68 -0.92 1.38
CA ARG A 128 12.39 -1.62 0.30
C ARG A 128 13.80 -2.07 0.72
N LYS A 129 14.47 -1.35 1.62
CA LYS A 129 15.83 -1.69 2.12
C LYS A 129 15.95 -3.12 2.63
N ARG A 130 14.87 -3.68 3.21
CA ARG A 130 14.83 -5.05 3.72
C ARG A 130 15.03 -6.11 2.62
N PHE A 131 14.78 -5.73 1.37
CA PHE A 131 14.81 -6.59 0.19
C PHE A 131 15.97 -6.26 -0.75
N GLU A 132 16.85 -5.32 -0.40
CA GLU A 132 18.01 -4.96 -1.25
C GLU A 132 19.00 -6.12 -1.42
N ASN A 133 19.03 -7.05 -0.46
CA ASN A 133 19.82 -8.28 -0.55
C ASN A 133 19.24 -9.31 -1.55
N GLU A 134 17.98 -9.15 -1.99
CA GLU A 134 17.27 -10.08 -2.88
C GLU A 134 17.38 -9.65 -4.35
N PHE A 135 18.59 -9.53 -4.94
CA PHE A 135 18.81 -9.22 -6.37
C PHE A 135 17.79 -8.24 -7.01
N LEU A 136 17.37 -7.21 -6.26
CA LEU A 136 16.28 -6.34 -6.66
C LEU A 136 16.78 -5.41 -7.76
N ASN A 137 16.16 -5.47 -8.94
CA ASN A 137 16.52 -4.60 -10.04
C ASN A 137 15.86 -3.23 -9.82
N LEU A 138 16.65 -2.30 -9.29
CA LEU A 138 16.22 -0.94 -8.98
C LEU A 138 15.94 -0.15 -10.27
N ARG A 139 14.75 0.44 -10.36
CA ARG A 139 14.35 1.27 -11.50
C ARG A 139 14.73 2.72 -11.26
N GLU A 140 16.04 2.97 -11.13
CA GLU A 140 16.58 4.27 -10.75
C GLU A 140 16.21 5.40 -11.74
N GLU A 141 16.20 5.13 -13.04
CA GLU A 141 15.78 6.10 -14.06
C GLU A 141 14.31 6.51 -13.87
N ALA A 142 13.42 5.53 -13.65
CA ALA A 142 12.01 5.77 -13.40
C ALA A 142 11.79 6.52 -12.08
N ARG A 143 12.56 6.18 -11.04
CA ARG A 143 12.56 6.88 -9.75
C ARG A 143 12.92 8.35 -9.92
N ILE A 144 14.04 8.63 -10.59
CA ILE A 144 14.53 10.00 -10.82
C ILE A 144 13.48 10.80 -11.61
N ALA A 145 12.92 10.23 -12.68
CA ALA A 145 11.91 10.89 -13.49
C ALA A 145 10.62 11.19 -12.69
N ALA A 146 10.10 10.21 -11.94
CA ALA A 146 8.88 10.37 -11.17
C ALA A 146 9.01 11.41 -10.04
N ILE A 147 10.11 11.35 -9.26
CA ILE A 147 10.40 12.31 -8.20
C ILE A 147 10.68 13.70 -8.79
N GLY A 148 11.45 13.77 -9.88
CA GLY A 148 11.73 15.03 -10.56
C GLY A 148 10.46 15.74 -11.04
N TYR A 149 9.50 14.99 -11.59
CA TYR A 149 8.21 15.55 -11.99
C TYR A 149 7.38 16.02 -10.79
N LEU A 150 7.29 15.22 -9.70
CA LEU A 150 6.60 15.63 -8.47
C LEU A 150 7.17 16.93 -7.89
N ASN A 151 8.51 17.06 -7.85
CA ASN A 151 9.19 18.27 -7.38
C ASN A 151 8.90 19.49 -8.27
N CYS A 152 8.70 19.28 -9.58
CA CYS A 152 8.28 20.35 -10.49
C CYS A 152 6.87 20.84 -10.15
N ILE A 153 5.94 19.91 -9.86
CA ILE A 153 4.57 20.25 -9.43
C ILE A 153 4.58 20.97 -8.08
N GLU A 154 5.38 20.50 -7.11
CA GLU A 154 5.53 21.15 -5.81
C GLU A 154 5.95 22.62 -5.94
N LYS A 155 6.96 22.89 -6.76
CA LYS A 155 7.41 24.27 -7.02
C LYS A 155 6.29 25.13 -7.61
N LYS A 156 5.49 24.60 -8.54
CA LYS A 156 4.36 25.34 -9.14
C LYS A 156 3.18 25.57 -8.19
N ILE A 157 3.11 24.87 -7.06
CA ILE A 157 2.08 25.07 -6.04
C ILE A 157 2.52 26.12 -5.01
N LEU A 158 3.83 26.26 -4.80
CA LEU A 158 4.43 27.19 -3.85
C LEU A 158 4.62 28.61 -4.42
N PHE A 159 4.49 28.80 -5.73
CA PHE A 159 4.58 30.07 -6.46
C PHE A 159 3.32 30.28 -7.29
#